data_AF-R5BFY0-F1
#
_entry.id   AF-R5BFY0-F1
#
_cell.length_a   1.000
_cell.length_b   1.000
_cell.length_c   1.000
_cell.angle_alpha   90.00
_cell.angle_beta   90.00
_cell.angle_gamma   90.00
#
_symmetry.space_group_name_H-M   'P 1'
#
loop_
_entity.id
_entity.type
_entity.pdbx_description
1 polymer ?
#
loop_
_entity_poly.entity_id
_entity_poly.type
_entity_poly.pdbx_seq_one_letter_code
_entity_poly.pdbx_strand_id
1 'polypeptide(L)'
;MLEYNWIVVPIGMLMGYFIVAAEPAVHVLNKQVYELTNGMIPKKALSVSLSIGVCASVGLAMIRILTGLPIMYLLLPGYIFSLVLSFFVPPMFTAIAFDSGGVASGPMTATFLLPLAMGVCSAVGGDIATDAFGIVAMVAMTPLITIQILGVMFRIKTGAGIKANETETIVEDIIEMEGDA
;
A
#
# COMPACT_ATOMS: atom_id res chain seq x y z
N MET A 1 18.04 25.73 -11.56
CA MET A 1 18.15 24.59 -10.64
C MET A 1 17.78 25.08 -9.25
N LEU A 2 16.96 24.33 -8.53
CA LEU A 2 16.62 24.60 -7.13
C LEU A 2 17.90 24.48 -6.29
N GLU A 3 18.21 25.47 -5.45
CA GLU A 3 19.43 25.47 -4.62
C GLU A 3 19.37 24.40 -3.51
N TYR A 4 18.15 24.01 -3.08
CA TYR A 4 17.91 23.02 -2.03
C TYR A 4 16.94 21.91 -2.48
N ASN A 5 17.31 21.16 -3.52
CA ASN A 5 16.50 20.08 -4.11
C ASN A 5 15.97 19.06 -3.09
N TRP A 6 16.72 18.78 -2.02
CA TRP A 6 16.37 17.75 -1.03
C TRP A 6 15.07 18.06 -0.26
N ILE A 7 14.63 19.31 -0.20
CA ILE A 7 13.42 19.72 0.52
C ILE A 7 12.14 19.10 -0.07
N VAL A 8 12.17 18.71 -1.35
CA VAL A 8 11.01 18.08 -2.00
C VAL A 8 10.69 16.71 -1.40
N VAL A 9 11.67 16.03 -0.80
CA VAL A 9 11.48 14.71 -0.17
C VAL A 9 10.56 14.80 1.05
N PRO A 10 10.86 15.57 2.11
CA PRO A 10 9.96 15.67 3.26
C PRO A 10 8.60 16.29 2.92
N ILE A 11 8.55 17.22 1.94
CA ILE A 11 7.28 17.79 1.46
C ILE A 11 6.44 16.70 0.79
N GLY A 12 7.03 15.92 -0.12
CA GLY A 12 6.35 14.82 -0.79
C GLY A 12 5.87 13.76 0.20
N MET A 13 6.70 13.39 1.18
CA MET A 13 6.34 12.46 2.26
C MET A 13 5.10 12.94 3.03
N LEU A 14 5.12 14.20 3.47
CA LEU A 14 3.99 14.80 4.21
C LEU A 14 2.71 14.81 3.37
N MET A 15 2.83 15.21 2.10
CA MET A 15 1.70 15.19 1.17
C MET A 15 1.17 13.77 0.95
N GLY A 16 2.05 12.79 0.74
CA GLY A 16 1.69 11.38 0.57
C GLY A 16 0.88 10.84 1.76
N TYR A 17 1.29 11.18 2.99
CA TYR A 17 0.53 10.82 4.19
C TYR A 17 -0.90 11.38 4.14
N PHE A 18 -1.03 12.70 3.95
CA PHE A 18 -2.33 13.38 4.03
C PHE A 18 -3.25 13.06 2.86
N ILE A 19 -2.71 12.86 1.65
CA ILE A 19 -3.48 12.49 0.47
C ILE A 19 -4.16 11.13 0.68
N VAL A 20 -3.41 10.13 1.15
CA VAL A 20 -3.98 8.81 1.45
C VAL A 20 -4.91 8.85 2.66
N ALA A 21 -4.57 9.65 3.67
CA ALA A 21 -5.45 9.85 4.83
C ALA A 21 -6.78 10.53 4.45
N ALA A 22 -6.79 11.34 3.38
CA ALA A 22 -7.99 12.02 2.87
C ALA A 22 -8.71 11.23 1.76
N GLU A 23 -8.10 10.19 1.19
CA GLU A 23 -8.63 9.44 0.05
C GLU A 23 -9.96 8.73 0.41
N PRO A 24 -11.09 9.09 -0.23
CA PRO A 24 -12.37 8.46 0.02
C PRO A 24 -12.38 6.94 -0.23
N ALA A 25 -11.65 6.48 -1.25
CA ALA A 25 -11.56 5.06 -1.55
C ALA A 25 -10.94 4.27 -0.39
N VAL A 26 -9.93 4.83 0.28
CA VAL A 26 -9.30 4.23 1.47
C VAL A 26 -10.31 4.14 2.63
N HIS A 27 -11.19 5.13 2.80
CA HIS A 27 -12.24 5.08 3.82
C HIS A 27 -13.26 3.98 3.56
N VAL A 28 -13.64 3.77 2.29
CA VAL A 28 -14.54 2.69 1.87
C VAL A 28 -13.89 1.33 2.13
N LEU A 29 -12.64 1.13 1.70
CA LEU A 29 -11.86 -0.07 1.98
C LEU A 29 -11.77 -0.34 3.49
N ASN A 30 -11.42 0.65 4.29
CA ASN A 30 -11.33 0.50 5.75
C ASN A 30 -12.66 0.03 6.36
N LYS A 31 -13.79 0.55 5.85
CA LYS A 31 -15.12 0.12 6.28
C LYS A 31 -15.38 -1.34 5.89
N GLN A 32 -15.12 -1.70 4.64
CA GLN A 32 -15.31 -3.07 4.12
C GLN A 32 -14.46 -4.07 4.90
N VAL A 33 -13.17 -3.80 5.10
CA VAL A 33 -12.28 -4.67 5.88
C VAL A 33 -12.76 -4.79 7.32
N TYR A 34 -13.18 -3.70 7.96
CA TYR A 34 -13.69 -3.75 9.33
C TYR A 34 -14.95 -4.64 9.44
N GLU A 35 -15.87 -4.53 8.50
CA GLU A 35 -17.11 -5.32 8.45
C GLU A 35 -16.82 -6.80 8.15
N LEU A 36 -15.97 -7.08 7.15
CA LEU A 36 -15.59 -8.45 6.77
C LEU A 36 -14.77 -9.17 7.85
N THR A 37 -14.08 -8.42 8.72
CA THR A 37 -13.27 -8.99 9.81
C THR A 37 -13.96 -8.94 11.16
N ASN A 38 -15.27 -8.62 11.21
CA ASN A 38 -16.03 -8.48 12.46
C ASN A 38 -15.33 -7.55 13.49
N GLY A 39 -14.67 -6.50 13.01
CA GLY A 39 -13.93 -5.54 13.82
C GLY A 39 -12.54 -5.99 14.29
N MET A 40 -12.07 -7.17 13.88
CA MET A 40 -10.73 -7.67 14.21
C MET A 40 -9.62 -6.73 13.69
N ILE A 41 -9.80 -6.16 12.50
CA ILE A 41 -8.88 -5.15 11.94
C ILE A 41 -9.50 -3.76 12.13
N PRO A 42 -9.00 -2.92 13.06
CA PRO A 42 -9.53 -1.58 13.26
C PRO A 42 -9.29 -0.69 12.04
N LYS A 43 -10.30 0.09 11.64
CA LYS A 43 -10.22 1.06 10.53
C LYS A 43 -8.99 1.97 10.62
N LYS A 44 -8.68 2.44 11.84
CA LYS A 44 -7.54 3.32 12.10
C LYS A 44 -6.20 2.62 11.90
N ALA A 45 -6.09 1.33 12.22
CA ALA A 45 -4.85 0.58 12.02
C ALA A 45 -4.52 0.43 10.54
N LEU A 46 -5.52 0.09 9.73
CA LEU A 46 -5.38 -0.04 8.28
C LEU A 46 -5.07 1.33 7.63
N SER A 47 -5.85 2.35 7.97
CA SER A 47 -5.65 3.73 7.47
C SER A 47 -4.26 4.27 7.79
N VAL A 48 -3.82 4.19 9.05
CA VAL A 48 -2.50 4.71 9.45
C VAL A 48 -1.37 3.92 8.80
N SER A 49 -1.50 2.59 8.70
CA SER A 49 -0.49 1.75 8.02
C SER A 49 -0.33 2.15 6.56
N LEU A 50 -1.44 2.33 5.84
CA LEU A 50 -1.45 2.79 4.46
C LEU A 50 -0.83 4.18 4.31
N SER A 51 -1.25 5.15 5.12
CA SER A 51 -0.72 6.53 5.07
C SER A 51 0.77 6.60 5.37
N ILE A 52 1.27 5.84 6.36
CA ILE A 52 2.72 5.78 6.67
C ILE A 52 3.48 5.11 5.53
N GLY A 53 2.94 4.02 4.99
CA GLY A 53 3.53 3.35 3.84
C GLY A 53 3.70 4.29 2.65
N VAL A 54 2.62 4.98 2.27
CA VAL A 54 2.63 5.85 1.10
C VAL A 54 3.47 7.09 1.35
N CYS A 55 3.50 7.61 2.58
CA CYS A 55 4.47 8.62 2.99
C CYS A 55 5.91 8.20 2.65
N ALA A 56 6.34 7.00 3.09
CA ALA A 56 7.68 6.50 2.79
C ALA A 56 7.92 6.28 1.29
N SER A 57 6.94 5.70 0.58
CA SER A 57 7.01 5.46 -0.87
C SER A 57 7.12 6.74 -1.69
N VAL A 58 6.34 7.78 -1.36
CA VAL A 58 6.44 9.08 -2.01
C VAL A 58 7.78 9.73 -1.72
N GLY A 59 8.32 9.59 -0.51
CA GLY A 59 9.69 10.00 -0.20
C GLY A 59 10.73 9.34 -1.11
N LEU A 60 10.64 8.01 -1.29
CA LEU A 60 11.48 7.27 -2.23
C LEU A 60 11.26 7.72 -3.69
N ALA A 61 10.03 8.04 -4.08
CA ALA A 61 9.71 8.54 -5.41
C ALA A 61 10.34 9.92 -5.66
N MET A 62 10.34 10.80 -4.66
CA MET A 62 11.03 12.09 -4.74
C MET A 62 12.54 11.90 -4.86
N ILE A 63 13.15 11.01 -4.05
CA ILE A 63 14.57 10.67 -4.18
C ILE A 63 14.87 10.15 -5.60
N ARG A 64 14.00 9.29 -6.14
CA ARG A 64 14.13 8.78 -7.49
C ARG A 64 14.13 9.89 -8.54
N ILE A 65 13.19 10.83 -8.47
CA ILE A 65 13.12 11.97 -9.40
C ILE A 65 14.39 12.82 -9.32
N LEU A 66 14.95 13.01 -8.12
CA LEU A 66 16.18 13.78 -7.94
C LEU A 66 17.45 13.08 -8.44
N THR A 67 17.47 11.74 -8.42
CA THR A 67 18.66 10.93 -8.69
C THR A 67 18.64 10.26 -10.06
N GLY A 68 17.49 10.23 -10.76
CA GLY A 68 17.32 9.50 -12.01
C GLY A 68 17.37 7.98 -11.84
N LEU A 69 17.11 7.47 -10.63
CA LEU A 69 17.23 6.05 -10.34
C LEU A 69 16.21 5.23 -11.17
N PRO A 70 16.61 4.15 -11.87
CA PRO A 70 15.68 3.37 -12.67
C PRO A 70 14.62 2.72 -11.78
N ILE A 71 13.34 2.89 -12.15
CA ILE A 71 12.21 2.46 -11.32
C ILE A 71 12.24 0.97 -10.95
N MET A 72 12.82 0.13 -11.81
CA MET A 72 12.91 -1.32 -11.59
C MET A 72 13.75 -1.67 -10.35
N TYR A 73 14.72 -0.84 -9.96
CA TYR A 73 15.48 -1.03 -8.73
C TYR A 73 14.64 -0.82 -7.46
N LEU A 74 13.45 -0.23 -7.58
CA LEU A 74 12.51 -0.05 -6.48
C LEU A 74 11.36 -1.05 -6.55
N LEU A 75 10.79 -1.24 -7.74
CA LEU A 75 9.65 -2.14 -7.94
C LEU A 75 10.03 -3.60 -7.78
N LEU A 76 11.11 -4.06 -8.43
CA LEU A 76 11.49 -5.47 -8.40
C LEU A 76 11.74 -5.98 -6.97
N PRO A 77 12.58 -5.32 -6.14
CA PRO A 77 12.75 -5.77 -4.76
C PRO A 77 11.48 -5.61 -3.93
N GLY A 78 10.67 -4.56 -4.16
CA GLY A 78 9.40 -4.38 -3.44
C GLY A 78 8.39 -5.48 -3.72
N TYR A 79 8.23 -5.90 -4.98
CA TYR A 79 7.37 -7.03 -5.35
C TYR A 79 7.92 -8.36 -4.85
N ILE A 80 9.23 -8.62 -4.97
CA ILE A 80 9.85 -9.83 -4.41
C ILE A 80 9.61 -9.89 -2.90
N PHE A 81 9.83 -8.77 -2.20
CA PHE A 81 9.60 -8.68 -0.77
C PHE A 81 8.14 -8.93 -0.39
N SER A 82 7.19 -8.36 -1.14
CA SER A 82 5.77 -8.63 -0.99
C SER A 82 5.43 -10.11 -1.22
N LEU A 83 5.96 -10.73 -2.27
CA LEU A 83 5.72 -12.15 -2.54
C LEU A 83 6.28 -13.04 -1.42
N VAL A 84 7.48 -12.72 -0.91
CA VAL A 84 8.08 -13.43 0.22
C VAL A 84 7.24 -13.25 1.48
N LEU A 85 6.79 -12.02 1.79
CA LEU A 85 5.91 -11.73 2.92
C LEU A 85 4.62 -12.54 2.88
N SER A 86 4.07 -12.80 1.69
CA SER A 86 2.78 -13.48 1.56
C SER A 86 2.76 -14.90 2.15
N PHE A 87 3.91 -15.56 2.24
CA PHE A 87 4.06 -16.86 2.90
C PHE A 87 3.97 -16.79 4.44
N PHE A 88 4.18 -15.61 5.02
CA PHE A 88 4.20 -15.39 6.47
C PHE A 88 2.94 -14.68 6.99
N VAL A 89 2.06 -14.24 6.09
CA VAL A 89 0.89 -13.41 6.39
C VAL A 89 -0.39 -14.20 6.19
N PRO A 90 -1.43 -14.04 7.03
CA PRO A 90 -2.71 -14.70 6.79
C PRO A 90 -3.30 -14.33 5.42
N PRO A 91 -3.92 -15.27 4.68
CA PRO A 91 -4.40 -15.03 3.31
C PRO A 91 -5.30 -13.81 3.17
N MET A 92 -6.11 -13.53 4.18
CA MET A 92 -6.98 -12.35 4.23
C MET A 92 -6.20 -11.03 4.13
N PHE A 93 -5.09 -10.87 4.87
CA PHE A 93 -4.27 -9.66 4.77
C PHE A 93 -3.60 -9.54 3.40
N THR A 94 -3.18 -10.66 2.81
CA THR A 94 -2.65 -10.69 1.45
C THR A 94 -3.72 -10.24 0.44
N ALA A 95 -4.94 -10.78 0.51
CA ALA A 95 -6.04 -10.38 -0.36
C ALA A 95 -6.35 -8.87 -0.24
N ILE A 96 -6.42 -8.35 0.98
CA ILE A 96 -6.62 -6.92 1.23
C ILE A 96 -5.45 -6.12 0.64
N ALA A 97 -4.20 -6.57 0.81
CA ALA A 97 -3.01 -5.90 0.26
C ALA A 97 -3.10 -5.69 -1.26
N PHE A 98 -3.49 -6.73 -2.00
CA PHE A 98 -3.56 -6.68 -3.46
C PHE A 98 -4.75 -5.86 -3.98
N ASP A 99 -5.89 -5.85 -3.27
CA ASP A 99 -7.03 -4.98 -3.61
C ASP A 99 -6.74 -3.50 -3.28
N SER A 100 -6.01 -3.28 -2.19
CA SER A 100 -5.67 -1.93 -1.72
C SER A 100 -4.71 -1.18 -2.62
N GLY A 101 -3.98 -1.87 -3.50
CA GLY A 101 -3.05 -1.26 -4.46
C GLY A 101 -3.73 -0.18 -5.31
N GLY A 102 -4.86 -0.54 -5.93
CA GLY A 102 -5.67 0.37 -6.74
C GLY A 102 -6.35 1.48 -5.92
N VAL A 103 -6.74 1.14 -4.68
CA VAL A 103 -7.37 2.08 -3.74
C VAL A 103 -6.41 3.18 -3.29
N ALA A 104 -5.16 2.83 -2.96
CA ALA A 104 -4.15 3.80 -2.54
C ALA A 104 -3.68 4.69 -3.70
N SER A 105 -3.69 4.18 -4.93
CA SER A 105 -3.50 4.96 -6.15
C SER A 105 -4.79 5.61 -6.67
N GLY A 106 -5.74 5.89 -5.77
CA GLY A 106 -7.07 6.40 -6.09
C GLY A 106 -7.09 7.82 -6.68
N PRO A 107 -8.29 8.39 -6.88
CA PRO A 107 -8.48 9.69 -7.53
C PRO A 107 -7.74 10.84 -6.83
N MET A 108 -7.66 10.87 -5.49
CA MET A 108 -6.92 11.92 -4.77
C MET A 108 -5.41 11.78 -5.01
N THR A 109 -4.89 10.55 -4.97
CA THR A 109 -3.50 10.29 -5.33
C THR A 109 -3.18 10.73 -6.75
N ALA A 110 -4.01 10.37 -7.72
CA ALA A 110 -3.80 10.76 -9.11
C ALA A 110 -3.88 12.29 -9.33
N THR A 111 -4.80 12.97 -8.65
CA THR A 111 -5.00 14.42 -8.80
C THR A 111 -3.95 15.27 -8.12
N PHE A 112 -3.33 14.79 -7.04
CA PHE A 112 -2.35 15.57 -6.29
C PHE A 112 -0.91 15.07 -6.45
N LEU A 113 -0.65 13.77 -6.35
CA LEU A 113 0.72 13.25 -6.36
C LEU A 113 1.34 13.26 -7.76
N LEU A 114 0.57 12.94 -8.81
CA LEU A 114 1.12 12.95 -10.16
C LEU A 114 1.49 14.38 -10.62
N PRO A 115 0.61 15.40 -10.50
CA PRO A 115 1.00 16.77 -10.83
C PRO A 115 2.16 17.30 -9.96
N LEU A 116 2.21 16.94 -8.67
CA LEU A 116 3.36 17.25 -7.81
C LEU A 116 4.66 16.66 -8.38
N ALA A 117 4.66 15.37 -8.72
CA ALA A 117 5.82 14.70 -9.29
C ALA A 117 6.23 15.30 -10.63
N MET A 118 5.28 15.64 -11.51
CA MET A 118 5.54 16.31 -12.79
C MET A 118 6.15 17.70 -12.57
N GLY A 119 5.65 18.46 -11.59
CA GLY A 119 6.17 19.78 -11.24
C GLY A 119 7.61 19.72 -10.71
N VAL A 120 7.90 18.77 -9.81
CA VAL A 120 9.26 18.54 -9.29
C VAL A 120 10.18 18.11 -10.42
N CYS A 121 9.77 17.15 -11.25
CA CYS A 121 10.55 16.65 -12.39
C CYS A 121 10.90 17.77 -13.38
N SER A 122 9.93 18.62 -13.73
CA SER A 122 10.14 19.78 -14.59
C SER A 122 11.12 20.79 -13.98
N ALA A 123 11.02 21.05 -12.67
CA ALA A 123 11.92 21.98 -11.98
C ALA A 123 13.38 21.49 -11.89
N VAL A 124 13.59 20.17 -11.88
CA VAL A 124 14.94 19.55 -11.87
C VAL A 124 15.45 19.19 -13.26
N GLY A 125 14.63 19.33 -14.31
CA GLY A 125 15.01 19.04 -15.70
C GLY A 125 15.02 17.56 -16.07
N GLY A 126 14.24 16.73 -15.37
CA GLY A 126 14.07 15.31 -15.68
C GLY A 126 13.07 15.05 -16.80
N ASP A 127 12.95 13.79 -17.24
CA ASP A 127 11.94 13.39 -18.21
C ASP A 127 10.63 13.04 -17.51
N ILE A 128 9.56 13.74 -17.86
CA ILE A 128 8.26 13.60 -17.17
C ILE A 128 7.68 12.19 -17.34
N ALA A 129 7.83 11.59 -18.53
CA ALA A 129 7.23 10.29 -18.83
C ALA A 129 7.94 9.18 -18.05
N THR A 130 9.26 9.23 -17.93
CA THR A 130 10.03 8.20 -17.22
C THR A 130 10.15 8.48 -15.72
N ASP A 131 10.33 9.73 -15.31
CA ASP A 131 10.70 10.07 -13.93
C ASP A 131 9.49 10.42 -13.06
N ALA A 132 8.54 11.19 -13.58
CA ALA A 132 7.36 11.59 -12.80
C ALA A 132 6.30 10.49 -12.70
N PHE A 133 5.99 9.80 -13.82
CA PHE A 133 4.90 8.82 -13.86
C PHE A 133 5.14 7.61 -12.95
N GLY A 134 6.42 7.29 -12.67
CA GLY A 134 6.81 6.19 -11.79
C GLY A 134 6.26 6.27 -10.37
N ILE A 135 5.88 7.46 -9.89
CA ILE A 135 5.24 7.62 -8.58
C ILE A 135 3.96 6.79 -8.45
N VAL A 136 3.20 6.64 -9.53
CA VAL A 136 1.93 5.89 -9.53
C VAL A 136 2.20 4.41 -9.23
N ALA A 137 3.19 3.82 -9.89
CA ALA A 137 3.56 2.42 -9.67
C ALA A 137 4.09 2.19 -8.25
N MET A 138 4.88 3.13 -7.72
CA MET A 138 5.42 3.03 -6.36
C MET A 138 4.32 3.11 -5.30
N VAL A 139 3.35 4.03 -5.47
CA VAL A 139 2.20 4.14 -4.56
C VAL A 139 1.30 2.92 -4.67
N ALA A 140 1.04 2.40 -5.88
CA ALA A 140 0.23 1.19 -6.07
C ALA A 140 0.86 -0.08 -5.46
N MET A 141 2.20 -0.18 -5.47
CA MET A 141 2.93 -1.29 -4.83
C MET A 141 2.92 -1.19 -3.29
N THR A 142 2.80 0.01 -2.74
CA THR A 142 2.99 0.27 -1.30
C THR A 142 2.05 -0.54 -0.39
N PRO A 143 0.73 -0.63 -0.66
CA PRO A 143 -0.20 -1.42 0.14
C PRO A 143 0.17 -2.89 0.24
N LEU A 144 0.78 -3.45 -0.80
CA LEU A 144 1.21 -4.84 -0.80
C LEU A 144 2.17 -5.08 0.36
N ILE A 145 3.12 -4.17 0.57
CA ILE A 145 4.11 -4.31 1.63
C ILE A 145 3.52 -3.93 2.99
N THR A 146 2.84 -2.78 3.10
CA THR A 146 2.45 -2.22 4.39
C THR A 146 1.31 -2.98 5.07
N ILE A 147 0.35 -3.48 4.31
CA ILE A 147 -0.76 -4.29 4.84
C ILE A 147 -0.26 -5.68 5.22
N GLN A 148 0.68 -6.24 4.46
CA GLN A 148 1.31 -7.51 4.82
C GLN A 148 2.13 -7.38 6.11
N ILE A 149 2.91 -6.31 6.28
CA ILE A 149 3.60 -6.01 7.54
C ILE A 149 2.59 -5.87 8.69
N LEU A 150 1.46 -5.18 8.47
CA LEU A 150 0.38 -5.10 9.45
C LEU A 150 -0.14 -6.50 9.81
N GLY A 151 -0.34 -7.37 8.81
CA GLY A 151 -0.75 -8.76 9.01
C GLY A 151 0.23 -9.59 9.84
N VAL A 152 1.55 -9.44 9.60
CA VAL A 152 2.58 -10.07 10.44
C VAL A 152 2.48 -9.56 11.88
N MET A 153 2.38 -8.24 12.08
CA MET A 153 2.27 -7.64 13.42
C MET A 153 1.03 -8.13 14.16
N PHE A 154 -0.11 -8.24 13.47
CA PHE A 154 -1.33 -8.82 14.02
C PHE A 154 -1.10 -10.28 14.42
N ARG A 155 -0.62 -11.13 13.50
CA ARG A 155 -0.33 -12.54 13.77
C ARG A 155 0.57 -12.75 15.00
N ILE A 156 1.59 -11.92 15.18
CA ILE A 156 2.49 -11.98 16.34
C ILE A 156 1.75 -11.55 17.62
N LYS A 157 0.99 -10.44 17.58
CA LYS A 157 0.31 -9.87 18.75
C LYS A 157 -0.85 -10.74 19.25
N THR A 158 -1.59 -11.39 18.36
CA THR A 158 -2.66 -12.34 18.74
C THR A 158 -2.15 -13.74 19.07
N GLY A 159 -0.83 -13.99 19.07
CA GLY A 159 -0.19 -15.20 19.59
C GLY A 159 -0.93 -16.50 19.20
N ALA A 160 -0.72 -16.98 17.97
CA ALA A 160 -1.35 -18.24 17.50
C ALA A 160 -2.89 -18.31 17.59
N GLY A 161 -3.60 -17.17 17.74
CA GLY A 161 -5.06 -17.09 17.92
C GLY A 161 -5.89 -16.90 16.64
N ILE A 162 -5.27 -16.91 15.46
CA ILE A 162 -5.97 -17.17 14.19
C ILE A 162 -5.33 -18.42 13.59
N LYS A 163 -5.36 -19.54 14.31
CA LYS A 163 -5.40 -20.81 13.58
C LYS A 163 -6.75 -20.82 12.88
N ALA A 164 -6.75 -20.84 11.55
CA ALA A 164 -7.45 -21.82 10.72
C ALA A 164 -8.97 -22.10 10.93
N ASN A 165 -9.61 -21.61 11.99
CA ASN A 165 -10.85 -22.15 12.56
C ASN A 165 -12.14 -21.53 11.99
N GLU A 166 -12.05 -20.68 10.98
CA GLU A 166 -13.24 -20.26 10.21
C GLU A 166 -13.12 -20.67 8.75
N THR A 167 -11.91 -20.68 8.17
CA THR A 167 -11.74 -21.08 6.77
C THR A 167 -11.64 -22.60 6.58
N GLU A 168 -11.05 -23.37 7.52
CA GLU A 168 -11.16 -24.85 7.46
C GLU A 168 -12.59 -25.28 7.77
N THR A 169 -13.24 -24.67 8.77
CA THR A 169 -14.61 -25.01 9.19
C THR A 169 -15.66 -24.69 8.12
N ILE A 170 -15.57 -23.55 7.43
CA ILE A 170 -16.50 -23.20 6.34
C ILE A 170 -16.26 -24.06 5.09
N VAL A 171 -15.01 -24.46 4.83
CA VAL A 171 -14.70 -25.33 3.69
C VAL A 171 -15.09 -26.78 3.99
N GLU A 172 -14.94 -27.27 5.23
CA GLU A 172 -15.50 -28.55 5.69
C GLU A 172 -17.03 -28.55 5.65
N ASP A 173 -17.70 -27.48 6.12
CA ASP A 173 -19.16 -27.35 6.08
C ASP A 173 -19.71 -27.35 4.64
N ILE A 174 -19.03 -26.71 3.68
CA ILE A 174 -19.46 -26.70 2.27
C ILE A 174 -19.23 -28.08 1.61
N ILE A 175 -18.15 -28.77 1.94
CA ILE A 175 -17.84 -30.09 1.40
C ILE A 175 -18.80 -31.17 1.95
N GLU A 176 -19.19 -31.09 3.24
CA GLU A 176 -20.21 -31.99 3.81
C GLU A 176 -21.60 -31.75 3.21
N MET A 177 -21.97 -30.49 2.93
CA MET A 177 -23.27 -30.18 2.30
C MET A 177 -23.40 -30.63 0.84
N GLU A 178 -22.28 -30.85 0.14
CA GLU A 178 -22.25 -31.24 -1.28
C GLU A 178 -22.03 -32.75 -1.49
N GLY A 179 -21.69 -33.50 -0.42
CA GLY A 179 -21.53 -34.95 -0.45
C GLY A 179 -22.79 -35.77 -0.17
N ASP A 180 -23.83 -35.13 0.39
CA ASP A 180 -25.12 -35.75 0.77
C ASP A 180 -26.29 -35.38 -0.17
N ALA A 181 -26.00 -34.77 -1.33
CA ALA A 181 -26.97 -34.38 -2.37
C ALA A 181 -27.04 -35.37 -3.55
#